data_AF-J2RS11-F1
#
_entry.id   AF-J2RS11-F1
#
_cell.length_a   1.000
_cell.length_b   1.000
_cell.length_c   1.000
_cell.angle_alpha   90.00
_cell.angle_beta   90.00
_cell.angle_gamma   90.00
#
_symmetry.space_group_name_H-M   'P 1'
#
loop_
_entity.id
_entity.type
_entity.pdbx_description
1 polymer ?
#
loop_
_entity_poly.entity_id
_entity_poly.type
_entity_poly.pdbx_seq_one_letter_code
_entity_poly.pdbx_strand_id
1 'polypeptide(L)'
;MSPLIRLSASFVALMMAMGIGRFALTPQLPHLLSEGQIDLTAAGLIAAANYLGYFIGAVDAMFSRRPAQVRRRLLGGLWLCVLLTLASFWANGFWSHLLLRFGTGVASAWVLVMITALSQPLAAGG
;
A
#
# COMPACT_ATOMS: atom_id res chain seq x y z
N MET A 1 0.82 -24.36 -11.87
CA MET A 1 1.55 -23.08 -12.11
C MET A 1 2.95 -23.25 -11.55
N SER A 2 3.99 -22.94 -12.34
CA SER A 2 5.37 -23.07 -11.89
C SER A 2 5.62 -22.21 -10.62
N PRO A 3 6.36 -22.72 -9.62
CA PRO A 3 6.69 -21.97 -8.40
C PRO A 3 7.41 -20.64 -8.71
N LEU A 4 8.22 -20.59 -9.77
CA LEU A 4 8.88 -19.37 -10.25
C LEU A 4 7.87 -18.26 -10.64
N ILE A 5 6.76 -18.63 -11.28
CA ILE A 5 5.71 -17.67 -11.67
C ILE A 5 5.02 -17.09 -10.42
N ARG A 6 4.82 -17.91 -9.39
CA ARG A 6 4.22 -17.45 -8.13
C ARG A 6 5.14 -16.52 -7.36
N LEU A 7 6.43 -16.84 -7.31
CA LEU A 7 7.44 -16.00 -6.65
C LEU A 7 7.62 -14.66 -7.36
N SER A 8 7.75 -14.67 -8.69
CA SER A 8 7.86 -13.43 -9.48
C SER A 8 6.60 -12.55 -9.37
N ALA A 9 5.39 -13.15 -9.43
CA ALA A 9 4.16 -12.40 -9.23
C ALA A 9 4.07 -11.76 -7.84
N SER A 10 4.44 -12.50 -6.78
CA SER A 10 4.52 -11.98 -5.42
C SER A 10 5.56 -10.87 -5.28
N PHE A 11 6.72 -11.00 -5.93
CA PHE A 11 7.76 -9.97 -5.94
C PHE A 11 7.26 -8.67 -6.59
N VAL A 12 6.64 -8.76 -7.77
CA VAL A 12 6.09 -7.59 -8.48
C VAL A 12 4.97 -6.93 -7.67
N ALA A 13 4.08 -7.72 -7.07
CA ALA A 13 3.00 -7.20 -6.25
C ALA A 13 3.51 -6.49 -4.98
N LEU A 14 4.54 -7.05 -4.32
CA LEU A 14 5.24 -6.39 -3.21
C LEU A 14 5.92 -5.09 -3.64
N MET A 15 6.59 -5.11 -4.78
CA MET A 15 7.28 -3.93 -5.31
C MET A 15 6.29 -2.80 -5.62
N MET A 16 5.13 -3.13 -6.18
CA MET A 16 4.06 -2.17 -6.44
C MET A 16 3.48 -1.61 -5.13
N ALA A 17 3.08 -2.48 -4.20
CA ALA A 17 2.45 -2.06 -2.96
C ALA A 17 3.39 -1.25 -2.06
N MET A 18 4.60 -1.75 -1.81
CA MET A 18 5.58 -1.09 -0.94
C MET A 18 6.25 0.10 -1.62
N GLY A 19 6.63 -0.04 -2.89
CA GLY A 19 7.30 1.03 -3.64
C GLY A 19 6.38 2.24 -3.84
N ILE A 20 5.22 2.02 -4.46
CA ILE A 20 4.33 3.11 -4.83
C ILE A 20 3.56 3.63 -3.60
N GLY A 21 3.01 2.74 -2.78
CA GLY A 21 2.20 3.12 -1.62
C GLY A 21 2.98 3.89 -0.54
N ARG A 22 4.24 3.52 -0.30
CA ARG A 22 5.05 4.09 0.78
C ARG A 22 6.00 5.21 0.34
N PHE A 23 6.58 5.13 -0.87
CA PHE A 23 7.66 6.03 -1.28
C PHE A 23 7.27 7.10 -2.30
N ALA A 24 6.05 7.11 -2.84
CA ALA A 24 5.66 8.14 -3.79
C ALA A 24 5.70 9.58 -3.21
N LEU A 25 5.57 9.76 -1.88
CA LEU A 25 5.53 11.11 -1.27
C LEU A 25 6.93 11.69 -1.12
N THR A 26 7.92 10.84 -0.89
CA THR A 26 9.29 11.22 -0.57
C THR A 26 9.93 12.11 -1.64
N PRO A 27 9.83 11.81 -2.96
CA PRO A 27 10.34 12.72 -3.99
C PRO A 27 9.44 13.93 -4.22
N GLN A 28 8.14 13.86 -3.88
CA GLN A 28 7.18 14.95 -4.08
C GLN A 28 7.24 16.00 -2.96
N LEU A 29 7.69 15.61 -1.78
CA LEU A 29 7.74 16.45 -0.58
C LEU A 29 8.48 17.79 -0.75
N PRO A 30 9.72 17.84 -1.28
CA PRO A 30 10.43 19.11 -1.44
C PRO A 30 9.70 20.09 -2.37
N HIS A 31 8.99 19.57 -3.38
CA HIS A 31 8.20 20.38 -4.29
C HIS A 31 6.96 20.97 -3.59
N LEU A 32 6.22 20.14 -2.84
CA LEU A 32 5.03 20.56 -2.09
C LEU A 32 5.35 21.59 -0.99
N LEU A 33 6.54 21.48 -0.36
CA LEU A 33 7.06 22.48 0.58
C LEU A 33 7.46 23.78 -0.14
N SER A 34 8.11 23.67 -1.31
CA SER A 34 8.55 24.85 -2.09
C SER A 34 7.38 25.67 -2.64
N GLU A 35 6.26 25.04 -2.97
CA GLU A 35 5.05 25.71 -3.45
C GLU A 35 4.17 26.26 -2.32
N GLY A 36 4.56 26.04 -1.05
CA GLY A 36 3.78 26.47 0.12
C GLY A 36 2.45 25.74 0.28
N GLN A 37 2.24 24.62 -0.42
CA GLN A 37 1.00 23.85 -0.36
C GLN A 37 0.84 23.08 0.96
N ILE A 38 1.96 22.71 1.58
CA ILE A 38 2.01 21.87 2.79
C ILE A 38 3.15 22.33 3.69
N ASP A 39 2.89 22.50 4.99
CA ASP A 39 3.92 22.75 6.01
C ASP A 39 4.62 21.46 6.46
N LEU A 40 5.80 21.57 7.09
CA LEU A 40 6.56 20.43 7.62
C LEU A 40 5.72 19.59 8.61
N THR A 41 4.90 20.25 9.43
CA THR A 41 3.98 19.59 10.37
C THR A 41 2.93 18.76 9.63
N ALA A 42 2.39 19.32 8.55
CA ALA A 42 1.37 18.68 7.73
C ALA A 42 1.96 17.49 6.94
N ALA A 43 3.20 17.59 6.45
CA ALA A 43 3.94 16.45 5.89
C ALA A 43 4.07 15.29 6.90
N GLY A 44 4.38 15.61 8.16
CA GLY A 44 4.45 14.62 9.24
C GLY A 44 3.10 13.94 9.51
N LEU A 45 2.00 14.71 9.53
CA LEU A 45 0.64 14.17 9.70
C LEU A 45 0.23 13.26 8.54
N ILE A 46 0.57 13.61 7.30
CA ILE A 46 0.31 12.78 6.12
C ILE A 46 1.08 11.45 6.22
N ALA A 47 2.33 11.48 6.67
CA ALA A 47 3.12 10.27 6.90
C ALA A 47 2.51 9.40 8.03
N ALA A 48 2.08 10.02 9.13
CA ALA A 48 1.40 9.33 10.21
C ALA A 48 0.09 8.67 9.75
N ALA A 49 -0.68 9.34 8.89
CA ALA A 49 -1.89 8.78 8.30
C ALA A 49 -1.61 7.51 7.46
N ASN A 50 -0.51 7.47 6.72
CA ASN A 50 -0.08 6.26 6.00
C ASN A 50 0.23 5.10 6.97
N TYR A 51 0.94 5.37 8.06
CA TYR A 51 1.23 4.35 9.08
C TYR A 51 -0.03 3.88 9.81
N LEU A 52 -0.96 4.79 10.12
CA LEU A 52 -2.25 4.43 10.71
C LEU A 52 -3.07 3.54 9.77
N GLY A 53 -3.13 3.90 8.49
CA GLY A 53 -3.79 3.08 7.47
C GLY A 53 -3.15 1.69 7.36
N TYR A 54 -1.82 1.63 7.42
CA TYR A 54 -1.09 0.36 7.42
C TYR A 54 -1.46 -0.51 8.62
N PHE A 55 -1.51 0.07 9.82
CA PHE A 55 -1.90 -0.64 11.03
C PHE A 55 -3.32 -1.21 10.91
N ILE A 56 -4.28 -0.38 10.49
CA ILE A 56 -5.67 -0.80 10.31
C ILE A 56 -5.79 -1.88 9.24
N GLY A 57 -5.10 -1.73 8.10
CA GLY A 57 -5.09 -2.72 7.03
C GLY A 57 -4.48 -4.05 7.45
N ALA A 58 -3.43 -4.03 8.28
CA ALA A 58 -2.80 -5.23 8.82
C ALA A 58 -3.73 -5.95 9.80
N VAL A 59 -4.35 -5.22 10.73
CA VAL A 59 -5.34 -5.77 11.66
C VAL A 59 -6.53 -6.36 10.90
N ASP A 60 -7.09 -5.62 9.94
CA ASP A 60 -8.17 -6.12 9.08
C ASP A 60 -7.74 -7.40 8.37
N ALA A 61 -6.54 -7.42 7.78
CA ALA A 61 -5.98 -8.58 7.07
C ALA A 61 -5.93 -9.85 7.93
N MET A 62 -5.64 -9.75 9.22
CA MET A 62 -5.59 -10.90 10.15
C MET A 62 -6.94 -11.64 10.26
N PHE A 63 -8.06 -10.97 9.99
CA PHE A 63 -9.38 -11.61 10.00
C PHE A 63 -9.67 -12.46 8.76
N SER A 64 -8.84 -12.40 7.70
CA SER A 64 -9.01 -13.26 6.52
C SER A 64 -8.43 -14.64 6.76
N ARG A 65 -9.31 -15.60 7.07
CA ARG A 65 -8.93 -17.01 7.28
C ARG A 65 -9.24 -17.92 6.08
N ARG A 66 -10.07 -17.47 5.13
CA ARG A 66 -10.48 -18.29 3.98
C ARG A 66 -9.65 -17.95 2.72
N PRO A 67 -9.23 -18.94 1.92
CA PRO A 67 -8.42 -18.70 0.72
C PRO A 67 -9.11 -17.78 -0.30
N ALA A 68 -10.45 -17.81 -0.40
CA ALA A 68 -11.21 -16.89 -1.25
C ALA A 68 -11.16 -15.43 -0.75
N GLN A 69 -11.12 -15.20 0.56
CA GLN A 69 -11.00 -13.86 1.16
C GLN A 69 -9.58 -13.31 0.95
N VAL A 70 -8.57 -14.16 1.12
CA VAL A 70 -7.16 -13.82 0.86
C VAL A 70 -6.98 -13.30 -0.56
N ARG A 71 -7.51 -14.02 -1.56
CA ARG A 71 -7.44 -13.60 -2.96
C ARG A 71 -8.19 -12.29 -3.21
N ARG A 72 -9.39 -12.10 -2.63
CA ARG A 72 -10.16 -10.86 -2.79
C ARG A 72 -9.46 -9.67 -2.18
N ARG A 73 -8.88 -9.78 -0.98
CA ARG A 73 -8.14 -8.68 -0.34
C ARG A 73 -6.83 -8.37 -1.05
N LEU A 74 -6.13 -9.38 -1.57
CA LEU A 74 -4.95 -9.16 -2.40
C LEU A 74 -5.28 -8.35 -3.65
N LEU A 75 -6.29 -8.79 -4.41
CA LEU A 75 -6.73 -8.09 -5.62
C LEU A 75 -7.31 -6.72 -5.30
N GLY A 76 -8.10 -6.61 -4.22
CA GLY A 76 -8.64 -5.35 -3.73
C GLY A 76 -7.53 -4.36 -3.35
N GLY A 77 -6.51 -4.81 -2.63
CA GLY A 77 -5.34 -3.99 -2.27
C GLY A 77 -4.54 -3.54 -3.50
N LEU A 78 -4.31 -4.43 -4.46
CA LEU A 78 -3.64 -4.08 -5.72
C LEU A 78 -4.41 -3.03 -6.52
N TRP A 79 -5.72 -3.24 -6.73
CA TRP A 79 -6.57 -2.27 -7.41
C TRP A 79 -6.63 -0.95 -6.66
N LEU A 80 -6.73 -0.99 -5.33
CA LEU A 80 -6.76 0.20 -4.49
C LEU A 80 -5.43 0.97 -4.59
N CYS A 81 -4.28 0.29 -4.60
CA CYS A 81 -2.98 0.92 -4.88
C CYS A 81 -2.97 1.64 -6.24
N VAL A 82 -3.43 0.98 -7.31
CA VAL A 82 -3.47 1.58 -8.65
C VAL A 82 -4.41 2.79 -8.70
N LEU A 83 -5.63 2.65 -8.18
CA LEU A 83 -6.64 3.71 -8.19
C LEU A 83 -6.21 4.92 -7.36
N LEU A 84 -5.63 4.70 -6.17
CA LEU A 84 -5.14 5.79 -5.33
C LEU A 84 -3.91 6.48 -5.93
N THR A 85 -3.07 5.74 -6.65
CA THR A 85 -1.94 6.33 -7.39
C THR A 85 -2.44 7.20 -8.53
N LEU A 86 -3.44 6.75 -9.30
CA LEU A 86 -4.06 7.55 -10.36
C LEU A 86 -4.80 8.76 -9.79
N ALA A 87 -5.54 8.59 -8.70
CA ALA A 87 -6.24 9.68 -8.01
C ALA A 87 -5.28 10.72 -7.43
N SER A 88 -4.03 10.35 -7.15
CA SER A 88 -2.99 11.28 -6.69
C SER A 88 -2.67 12.36 -7.73
N PHE A 89 -2.98 12.16 -9.01
CA PHE A 89 -2.83 13.19 -10.04
C PHE A 89 -3.76 14.39 -9.84
N TRP A 90 -4.98 14.17 -9.33
CA TRP A 90 -5.95 15.25 -9.05
C TRP A 90 -5.91 15.74 -7.60
N ALA A 91 -5.00 15.20 -6.78
CA ALA A 91 -4.86 15.57 -5.38
C ALA A 91 -4.30 16.98 -5.26
N ASN A 92 -5.08 17.88 -4.65
CA ASN A 92 -4.65 19.23 -4.33
C ASN A 92 -4.88 19.49 -2.84
N GLY A 93 -3.88 20.06 -2.17
CA GLY A 93 -3.94 20.44 -0.75
C GLY A 93 -3.87 19.28 0.25
N PHE A 94 -3.74 19.64 1.52
CA PHE A 94 -3.44 18.73 2.64
C PHE A 94 -4.39 17.51 2.75
N TRP A 95 -5.71 17.74 2.76
CA TRP A 95 -6.70 16.69 3.05
C TRP A 95 -6.75 15.59 1.99
N SER A 96 -6.55 15.94 0.72
CA SER A 96 -6.54 14.96 -0.37
C SER A 96 -5.31 14.05 -0.25
N HIS A 97 -4.13 14.62 -0.03
CA HIS A 97 -2.91 13.86 0.23
C HIS A 97 -3.02 12.97 1.48
N LEU A 98 -3.65 13.46 2.54
CA LEU A 98 -3.86 12.70 3.78
C LEU A 98 -4.75 11.47 3.56
N LEU A 99 -5.90 11.64 2.89
CA LEU A 99 -6.82 10.52 2.60
C LEU A 99 -6.20 9.50 1.64
N LEU A 100 -5.51 9.97 0.60
CA LEU A 100 -4.81 9.09 -0.34
C LEU A 100 -3.70 8.31 0.37
N ARG A 101 -2.98 8.94 1.29
CA ARG A 101 -1.91 8.30 2.06
C ARG A 101 -2.43 7.30 3.07
N PHE A 102 -3.53 7.60 3.73
CA PHE A 102 -4.23 6.64 4.56
C PHE A 102 -4.67 5.41 3.76
N GLY A 103 -5.36 5.62 2.62
CA GLY A 103 -5.82 4.54 1.75
C GLY A 103 -4.69 3.68 1.18
N THR A 104 -3.59 4.31 0.76
CA THR A 104 -2.41 3.59 0.24
C THR A 104 -1.73 2.79 1.34
N GLY A 105 -1.76 3.26 2.59
CA GLY A 105 -1.32 2.50 3.77
C GLY A 105 -2.13 1.22 3.96
N VAL A 106 -3.46 1.32 3.95
CA VAL A 106 -4.38 0.16 4.06
C VAL A 106 -4.15 -0.84 2.94
N ALA A 107 -4.10 -0.35 1.70
CA ALA A 107 -3.88 -1.17 0.50
C ALA A 107 -2.55 -1.94 0.58
N SER A 108 -1.48 -1.25 0.98
CA SER A 108 -0.13 -1.82 1.10
C SER A 108 -0.07 -2.91 2.16
N ALA A 109 -0.74 -2.71 3.30
CA ALA A 109 -0.81 -3.71 4.35
C ALA A 109 -1.58 -4.97 3.93
N TRP A 110 -2.71 -4.82 3.24
CA TRP A 110 -3.43 -5.95 2.66
C TRP A 110 -2.53 -6.77 1.73
N VAL A 111 -1.82 -6.12 0.81
CA VAL A 111 -0.95 -6.81 -0.13
C VAL A 111 0.20 -7.52 0.60
N LEU A 112 0.87 -6.88 1.56
CA LEU A 112 1.96 -7.50 2.32
C LEU A 112 1.49 -8.76 3.06
N VAL A 113 0.42 -8.64 3.83
CA VAL A 113 -0.03 -9.73 4.72
C VAL A 113 -0.52 -10.90 3.87
N MET A 114 -1.27 -10.63 2.80
CA MET A 114 -1.77 -11.69 1.91
C MET A 114 -0.64 -12.38 1.14
N ILE A 115 0.35 -11.64 0.64
CA ILE A 115 1.49 -12.25 -0.05
C ILE A 115 2.32 -13.10 0.91
N THR A 116 2.58 -12.61 2.12
CA THR A 116 3.26 -13.39 3.15
C THR A 116 2.53 -14.70 3.43
N ALA A 117 1.20 -14.66 3.61
CA ALA A 117 0.40 -15.86 3.81
C ALA A 117 0.46 -16.85 2.63
N LEU A 118 0.56 -16.34 1.39
CA LEU A 118 0.62 -17.15 0.17
C LEU A 118 2.03 -17.70 -0.14
N SER A 119 3.09 -17.03 0.32
CA SER A 119 4.48 -17.43 0.08
C SER A 119 5.02 -18.42 1.12
N GLN A 120 4.51 -18.38 2.36
CA GLN A 120 4.91 -19.30 3.44
C GLN A 120 4.87 -20.80 3.04
N PRO A 121 3.80 -21.31 2.39
CA PRO A 121 3.75 -22.72 1.98
C PRO A 121 4.74 -23.07 0.87
N LEU A 122 5.14 -22.11 0.04
CA LEU A 122 6.14 -22.32 -1.02
C LEU A 122 7.55 -22.43 -0.44
N ALA A 123 7.84 -21.74 0.67
CA ALA A 123 9.11 -21.81 1.37
C ALA A 123 9.26 -23.08 2.23
N ALA A 124 8.16 -23.60 2.76
CA ALA A 124 8.17 -24.81 3.59
C ALA A 124 8.16 -26.13 2.80
N GLY A 125 7.92 -26.07 1.48
CA GLY A 125 7.78 -27.25 0.60
C GLY A 125 8.87 -27.40 -0.45
N GLY A 126 9.99 -26.67 -0.34
CA GLY A 126 11.21 -26.84 -1.13
C GLY A 126 12.34 -27.35 -0.23
#